data_AF-A0A920LIR8-F1
#
_entry.id   AF-A0A920LIR8-F1
#
_cell.length_a   1.000
_cell.length_b   1.000
_cell.length_c   1.000
_cell.angle_alpha   90.00
_cell.angle_beta   90.00
_cell.angle_gamma   90.00
#
_symmetry.space_group_name_H-M   'P 1'
#
loop_
_entity.id
_entity.type
_entity.pdbx_description
1 polymer ?
#
loop_
_entity_poly.entity_id
_entity_poly.type
_entity_poly.pdbx_seq_one_letter_code
_entity_poly.pdbx_strand_id
1 'polypeptide(L)'
;MYNDWSSTGPKKYRNILMKTLTVTGFLVSDFANQFEECLQTLGQWIAEGKIKYKVDVVEGIENAPDAVNKLFTGENQGKLVIQTSREP
;
A
#
# COMPACT_ATOMS: atom_id res chain seq x y z
N MET A 1 -23.91 -5.97 31.15
CA MET A 1 -23.99 -5.87 29.68
C MET A 1 -24.87 -4.69 29.25
N TYR A 2 -24.56 -3.46 29.71
CA TYR A 2 -25.26 -2.22 29.30
C TYR A 2 -24.35 -0.99 29.49
N ASN A 3 -23.02 -1.14 29.33
CA ASN A 3 -22.07 -0.01 29.33
C ASN A 3 -20.65 -0.42 28.93
N ASP A 4 -20.49 -1.40 28.05
CA ASP A 4 -19.17 -1.67 27.48
C ASP A 4 -18.91 -0.66 26.35
N TRP A 5 -18.17 0.40 26.67
CA TRP A 5 -17.70 1.42 25.72
C TRP A 5 -16.37 1.03 25.07
N SER A 6 -16.00 -0.25 25.07
CA SER A 6 -14.99 -0.72 24.12
C SER A 6 -15.55 -0.53 22.72
N SER A 7 -15.29 0.66 22.16
CA SER A 7 -15.82 1.07 20.86
C SER A 7 -15.30 0.10 19.81
N THR A 8 -16.15 -0.84 19.41
CA THR A 8 -15.95 -1.71 18.26
C THR A 8 -16.10 -0.84 17.02
N GLY A 9 -15.00 -0.21 16.62
CA GLY A 9 -14.94 0.67 15.46
C GLY A 9 -13.58 1.34 15.30
N PRO A 10 -13.31 1.95 14.13
CA PRO A 10 -12.08 2.70 13.91
C PRO A 10 -11.87 3.77 14.98
N LYS A 11 -10.64 3.84 15.52
CA LYS A 11 -10.30 4.88 16.51
C LYS A 11 -10.69 6.25 15.95
N LYS A 12 -11.34 7.08 16.77
CA LYS A 12 -11.79 8.45 16.42
C LYS A 12 -12.89 8.53 15.35
N TYR A 13 -13.72 7.49 15.20
CA TYR A 13 -14.85 7.48 14.25
C TYR A 13 -15.78 8.70 14.37
N ARG A 14 -16.00 9.23 15.59
CA ARG A 14 -16.78 10.45 15.85
C ARG A 14 -16.31 11.67 15.05
N ASN A 15 -15.04 11.73 14.66
CA ASN A 15 -14.50 12.83 13.86
C ASN A 15 -15.11 12.89 12.46
N ILE A 16 -15.54 11.75 11.89
CA ILE A 16 -16.22 11.71 10.59
C ILE A 16 -17.50 12.54 10.67
N LEU A 17 -18.31 12.33 11.70
CA LEU A 17 -19.53 13.11 11.93
C LEU A 17 -19.23 14.56 12.28
N MET A 18 -18.38 14.79 13.27
CA MET A 18 -18.13 16.14 13.81
C MET A 18 -17.44 17.08 12.81
N LYS A 19 -16.71 16.53 11.85
CA LYS A 19 -16.04 17.30 10.79
C LYS A 19 -16.68 17.09 9.42
N THR A 20 -17.80 16.38 9.35
CA THR A 20 -18.50 16.05 8.09
C THR A 20 -17.54 15.47 7.04
N LEU A 21 -16.69 14.51 7.44
CA LEU A 21 -15.73 13.88 6.53
C LEU A 21 -16.45 12.88 5.61
N THR A 22 -16.02 12.83 4.34
CA THR A 22 -16.37 11.74 3.42
C THR A 22 -15.31 10.65 3.49
N VAL A 23 -15.73 9.39 3.66
CA VAL A 23 -14.85 8.22 3.65
C VAL A 23 -15.33 7.27 2.57
N THR A 24 -14.51 7.08 1.54
CA THR A 24 -14.83 6.25 0.38
C THR A 24 -13.71 5.26 0.16
N GLY A 25 -14.04 3.96 0.17
CA GLY A 25 -13.13 2.92 -0.31
C GLY A 25 -13.10 2.89 -1.84
N PHE A 26 -12.00 2.44 -2.41
CA PHE A 26 -11.89 2.22 -3.85
C PHE A 26 -11.03 0.99 -4.12
N LEU A 27 -11.25 0.35 -5.27
CA LEU A 27 -10.37 -0.69 -5.79
C LEU A 27 -9.63 -0.16 -7.01
N VAL A 28 -8.35 -0.53 -7.16
CA VAL A 28 -7.56 -0.16 -8.35
C VAL A 28 -8.22 -0.69 -9.63
N SER A 29 -8.90 -1.84 -9.55
CA SER A 29 -9.65 -2.43 -10.66
C SER A 29 -10.80 -1.54 -11.17
N ASP A 30 -11.37 -0.69 -10.32
CA ASP A 30 -12.46 0.23 -10.72
C ASP A 30 -11.97 1.28 -11.74
N PHE A 31 -10.65 1.48 -11.83
CA PHE A 31 -9.98 2.43 -12.71
C PHE A 31 -9.13 1.73 -13.78
N ALA A 32 -9.40 0.45 -14.09
CA ALA A 32 -8.61 -0.32 -15.06
C ALA A 32 -8.57 0.33 -16.45
N ASN A 33 -9.60 1.07 -16.84
CA ASN A 33 -9.65 1.83 -18.09
C ASN A 33 -8.66 3.02 -18.16
N GLN A 34 -8.14 3.47 -17.02
CA GLN A 34 -7.16 4.56 -16.92
C GLN A 34 -5.73 4.04 -16.80
N PHE A 35 -5.52 2.72 -16.85
CA PHE A 35 -4.22 2.11 -16.57
C PHE A 35 -3.14 2.54 -17.56
N GLU A 36 -3.46 2.63 -18.85
CA GLU A 36 -2.50 3.03 -19.88
C GLU A 36 -2.05 4.49 -19.72
N GLU A 37 -2.99 5.41 -19.52
CA GLU A 37 -2.71 6.82 -19.24
C GLU A 37 -1.86 6.99 -17.97
N CYS A 38 -2.20 6.21 -16.93
CA CYS A 38 -1.47 6.21 -15.67
C CYS A 38 0.00 5.77 -15.87
N LEU A 39 0.23 4.69 -16.62
CA LEU A 39 1.58 4.20 -16.90
C LEU A 39 2.42 5.23 -17.67
N GLN A 40 1.85 5.87 -18.69
CA GLN A 40 2.54 6.90 -19.47
C GLN A 40 2.94 8.08 -18.57
N THR A 41 1.99 8.58 -17.79
CA THR A 41 2.20 9.75 -16.91
C THR A 41 3.22 9.45 -15.81
N LEU A 42 3.07 8.31 -15.10
CA LEU A 42 3.99 7.92 -14.04
C LEU A 42 5.39 7.61 -14.60
N GLY A 43 5.47 6.94 -15.75
CA GLY A 43 6.74 6.69 -16.43
C GLY A 43 7.48 7.98 -16.77
N GLN A 44 6.78 8.97 -17.30
CA GLN A 44 7.34 10.29 -17.56
C GLN A 44 7.85 10.96 -16.28
N TRP A 45 7.07 10.97 -15.19
CA TRP A 45 7.51 11.60 -13.94
C TRP A 45 8.70 10.87 -13.29
N ILE A 46 8.81 9.55 -13.45
CA ILE A 46 9.99 8.80 -13.04
C ILE A 46 11.21 9.22 -13.88
N ALA A 47 11.07 9.27 -15.21
CA ALA A 47 12.15 9.67 -16.11
C ALA A 47 12.62 11.12 -15.86
N GLU A 48 11.70 12.02 -15.53
CA GLU A 48 11.98 13.41 -15.16
C GLU A 48 12.54 13.56 -13.72
N GLY A 49 12.62 12.47 -12.95
CA GLY A 49 13.09 12.49 -11.56
C GLY A 49 12.12 13.14 -10.56
N LYS A 50 10.87 13.42 -10.97
CA LYS A 50 9.80 13.97 -10.13
C LYS A 50 9.28 12.95 -9.12
N ILE A 51 9.34 11.66 -9.45
CA ILE A 51 9.06 10.57 -8.52
C ILE A 51 10.37 9.91 -8.11
N LYS A 52 10.59 9.84 -6.80
CA LYS A 52 11.59 8.95 -6.18
C LYS A 52 10.86 7.77 -5.55
N TYR A 53 11.31 6.57 -5.84
CA TYR A 53 10.76 5.35 -5.26
C TYR A 53 11.87 4.54 -4.59
N LYS A 54 11.49 3.73 -3.60
CA LYS A 54 12.40 2.84 -2.87
C LYS A 54 11.82 1.42 -2.94
N VAL A 55 12.69 0.48 -3.26
CA VAL A 55 12.38 -0.95 -3.30
C VAL A 55 13.24 -1.63 -2.24
N ASP A 56 12.61 -2.51 -1.47
CA ASP A 56 13.26 -3.39 -0.51
C ASP A 56 13.25 -4.79 -1.12
N VAL A 57 14.42 -5.29 -1.48
CA VAL A 57 14.57 -6.55 -2.23
C VAL A 57 15.01 -7.65 -1.28
N VAL A 58 14.24 -8.73 -1.26
CA VAL A 58 14.58 -9.99 -0.58
C VAL A 58 14.99 -11.00 -1.65
N GLU A 59 16.22 -11.51 -1.58
CA GLU A 59 16.71 -12.52 -2.52
C GLU A 59 16.17 -13.91 -2.13
N GLY A 60 15.79 -14.71 -3.12
CA GLY A 60 15.38 -16.11 -2.91
C GLY A 60 13.91 -16.27 -2.54
N ILE A 61 13.23 -17.19 -3.22
CA ILE A 61 11.82 -17.51 -2.94
C ILE A 61 11.65 -18.21 -1.59
N GLU A 62 12.69 -18.90 -1.13
CA GLU A 62 12.78 -19.54 0.18
C GLU A 62 12.58 -18.54 1.33
N ASN A 63 12.89 -17.26 1.12
CA ASN A 63 12.74 -16.19 2.10
C ASN A 63 11.35 -15.52 2.04
N ALA A 64 10.41 -16.04 1.23
CA ALA A 64 9.06 -15.51 1.14
C ALA A 64 8.31 -15.48 2.49
N PRO A 65 8.38 -16.51 3.37
CA PRO A 65 7.73 -16.45 4.67
C PRO A 65 8.21 -15.26 5.52
N ASP A 66 9.53 -15.03 5.54
CA ASP A 66 10.12 -13.92 6.29
C ASP A 66 9.79 -12.56 5.67
N ALA A 67 9.76 -12.47 4.33
CA ALA A 67 9.33 -11.27 3.63
C ALA A 67 7.86 -10.92 3.94
N VAL A 68 6.96 -11.91 3.99
CA VAL A 68 5.57 -11.69 4.37
C VAL A 68 5.47 -11.22 5.82
N ASN A 69 6.23 -11.82 6.74
CA ASN A 69 6.29 -11.36 8.12
C ASN A 69 6.77 -9.90 8.22
N LYS A 70 7.83 -9.54 7.48
CA LYS A 70 8.38 -8.19 7.38
C LYS A 70 7.34 -7.15 6.94
N LEU A 71 6.44 -7.53 6.01
CA LEU A 71 5.34 -6.69 5.55
C LEU A 71 4.33 -6.39 6.67
N PHE A 72 4.02 -7.39 7.52
CA PHE A 72 3.06 -7.24 8.62
C PHE A 72 3.66 -6.60 9.88
N THR A 73 4.97 -6.74 10.12
CA THR A 73 5.67 -6.03 11.19
C THR A 73 6.00 -4.58 10.83
N GLY A 74 5.93 -4.22 9.54
CA GLY A 74 6.22 -2.87 9.04
C GLY A 74 7.72 -2.56 8.95
N GLU A 75 8.55 -3.60 8.92
CA GLU A 75 10.01 -3.49 8.82
C GLU A 75 10.48 -3.19 7.38
N ASN A 76 9.61 -3.37 6.38
CA ASN A 76 9.94 -3.09 4.99
C ASN A 76 10.15 -1.60 4.71
N GLN A 77 11.21 -1.30 3.96
CA GLN A 77 11.62 0.06 3.65
C GLN A 77 11.25 0.42 2.21
N GLY A 78 9.96 0.65 1.96
CA GLY A 78 9.41 0.91 0.62
C GLY A 78 8.67 -0.31 0.06
N LYS A 79 8.66 -0.46 -1.27
CA LYS A 79 7.99 -1.59 -1.92
C LYS A 79 8.80 -2.86 -1.68
N LEU A 80 8.23 -3.82 -0.94
CA LEU A 80 8.86 -5.11 -0.71
C LEU A 80 8.71 -6.00 -1.95
N VAL A 81 9.81 -6.55 -2.45
CA VAL A 81 9.86 -7.43 -3.62
C VAL A 81 10.75 -8.63 -3.32
N ILE A 82 10.35 -9.81 -3.77
CA ILE A 82 11.17 -11.02 -3.68
C ILE A 82 11.78 -11.29 -5.05
N GLN A 83 13.11 -11.36 -5.12
CA GLN A 83 13.84 -11.73 -6.32
C GLN A 83 13.96 -13.25 -6.39
N THR A 84 13.23 -13.88 -7.31
CA THR A 84 13.19 -15.34 -7.47
C THR A 84 14.26 -15.89 -8.41
N SER A 85 14.81 -15.04 -9.28
CA SER A 85 15.90 -15.36 -10.19
C SER A 85 16.71 -14.09 -10.49
N ARG A 86 17.97 -14.26 -10.89
CA ARG A 86 18.74 -13.16 -11.48
C ARG A 86 18.21 -12.90 -12.88
N GLU A 87 18.01 -11.63 -13.25
CA GLU A 87 17.78 -11.28 -14.65
C GLU A 87 18.96 -11.83 -15.50
N PRO A 88 18.68 -12.37 -16.70
CA PRO A 88 19.74 -12.70 -17.65
C PRO A 88 20.52 -11.46 -18.11
#